data_AF-A0A8J3S1V2-F1
#
_entry.id   AF-A0A8J3S1V2-F1
#
_cell.length_a   1.000
_cell.length_b   1.000
_cell.length_c   1.000
_cell.angle_alpha   90.00
_cell.angle_beta   90.00
_cell.angle_gamma   90.00
#
_symmetry.space_group_name_H-M   'P 1'
#
loop_
_entity.id
_entity.type
_entity.pdbx_description
1 polymer ?
#
loop_
_entity_poly.entity_id
_entity_poly.type
_entity_poly.pdbx_seq_one_letter_code
_entity_poly.pdbx_strand_id
1 'polypeptide(L)'
;MTSGSLSGAVDDESLLVVAARAGDETAFAALWATAQRPAFGVCYHLTENRADALDALQDTQLAAWKGLAAFEGKAPFRAWVLAIARNAALAVIRRRSPAGGIFDEMTEDSVVTDPFEDTVAELTDLRRAMSTLPGSHREALLLWAGGLTYEQVAASIGVPLNTVKVWIHRARKKLQTELAEPGLA
;
A
#
# COMPACT_ATOMS: atom_id res chain seq x y z
N MET A 1 -11.70 -14.14 -25.02
CA MET A 1 -12.87 -14.53 -24.22
C MET A 1 -12.41 -14.88 -22.80
N THR A 2 -12.13 -13.87 -21.98
CA THR A 2 -11.64 -14.00 -20.59
C THR A 2 -12.26 -12.87 -19.76
N SER A 3 -13.59 -12.85 -19.64
CA SER A 3 -14.31 -11.86 -18.81
C SER A 3 -15.13 -12.48 -17.67
N GLY A 4 -15.10 -13.80 -17.49
CA GLY A 4 -15.90 -14.49 -16.46
C GLY A 4 -15.34 -14.43 -15.03
N SER A 5 -14.04 -14.18 -14.84
CA SER A 5 -13.39 -14.29 -13.52
C SER A 5 -13.47 -13.03 -12.66
N LEU A 6 -13.72 -11.87 -13.26
CA LEU A 6 -13.79 -10.59 -12.54
C LEU A 6 -15.16 -10.35 -11.88
N SER A 7 -16.24 -10.90 -12.45
CA SER A 7 -17.59 -10.77 -11.86
C SER A 7 -17.68 -11.51 -10.53
N GLY A 8 -17.29 -12.79 -10.49
CA GLY A 8 -17.37 -13.61 -9.28
C GLY A 8 -16.58 -13.03 -8.09
N ALA A 9 -15.38 -12.51 -8.32
CA ALA A 9 -14.58 -11.89 -7.26
C ALA A 9 -15.17 -10.57 -6.73
N VAL A 10 -15.83 -9.78 -7.59
CA VAL A 10 -16.52 -8.54 -7.18
C VAL A 10 -17.81 -8.85 -6.44
N ASP A 11 -18.52 -9.90 -6.86
CA ASP A 11 -19.72 -10.40 -6.19
C ASP A 11 -19.37 -10.95 -4.80
N ASP A 12 -18.29 -11.71 -4.68
CA ASP A 12 -17.76 -12.22 -3.39
C ASP A 12 -17.29 -11.09 -2.48
N GLU A 13 -16.55 -10.10 -2.99
CA GLU A 13 -16.12 -8.92 -2.21
C GLU A 13 -17.34 -8.14 -1.68
N SER A 14 -18.35 -7.94 -2.53
CA SER A 14 -19.58 -7.22 -2.15
C SER A 14 -20.36 -7.94 -1.05
N LEU A 15 -20.45 -9.27 -1.10
CA LEU A 15 -21.09 -10.07 -0.05
C LEU A 15 -20.33 -9.97 1.28
N LEU A 16 -18.99 -10.06 1.23
CA LEU A 16 -18.15 -9.89 2.41
C LEU A 16 -18.31 -8.49 3.01
N VAL A 17 -18.40 -7.45 2.18
CA VAL A 17 -18.62 -6.06 2.66
C VAL A 17 -19.96 -5.93 3.37
N VAL A 18 -21.03 -6.53 2.83
CA VAL A 18 -22.36 -6.51 3.47
C VAL A 18 -22.33 -7.22 4.81
N ALA A 19 -21.75 -8.43 4.88
CA ALA A 19 -21.65 -9.20 6.12
C ALA A 19 -20.79 -8.46 7.18
N ALA A 20 -19.63 -7.95 6.77
CA ALA A 20 -18.73 -7.22 7.66
C ALA A 20 -19.37 -5.94 8.22
N ARG A 21 -20.20 -5.23 7.44
CA ARG A 21 -21.00 -4.10 7.94
C ARG A 21 -22.04 -4.50 8.99
N ALA A 22 -22.54 -5.72 8.92
CA ALA A 22 -23.45 -6.26 9.92
C ALA A 22 -22.74 -6.69 11.22
N GLY A 23 -21.41 -6.53 11.29
CA GLY A 23 -20.58 -6.91 12.43
C GLY A 23 -19.92 -8.27 12.30
N ASP A 24 -19.95 -8.90 11.12
CA ASP A 24 -19.25 -10.17 10.89
C ASP A 24 -17.73 -9.93 10.82
N GLU A 25 -17.05 -10.25 11.92
CA GLU A 25 -15.59 -10.16 12.03
C GLU A 25 -14.85 -11.09 11.06
N THR A 26 -15.44 -12.25 10.73
CA THR A 26 -14.83 -13.21 9.80
C THR A 26 -14.85 -12.67 8.38
N ALA A 27 -15.98 -12.05 8.00
CA ALA A 27 -16.09 -11.40 6.69
C ALA A 27 -15.10 -10.23 6.56
N PHE A 28 -14.92 -9.43 7.61
CA PHE A 28 -13.89 -8.39 7.60
C PHE A 28 -12.48 -8.95 7.55
N ALA A 29 -12.19 -10.01 8.30
CA ALA A 29 -10.88 -10.66 8.26
C ALA A 29 -10.55 -11.15 6.84
N ALA A 30 -11.52 -11.72 6.12
CA ALA A 30 -11.36 -12.11 4.73
C ALA A 30 -11.08 -10.93 3.80
N LEU A 31 -11.81 -9.81 3.95
CA LEU A 31 -11.54 -8.57 3.21
C LEU A 31 -10.14 -8.03 3.53
N TRP A 32 -9.80 -7.94 4.81
CA TRP A 32 -8.52 -7.43 5.29
C TRP A 32 -7.35 -8.24 4.76
N ALA A 33 -7.46 -9.57 4.71
CA ALA A 33 -6.40 -10.44 4.18
C ALA A 33 -5.99 -10.07 2.74
N THR A 34 -6.93 -9.58 1.91
CA THR A 34 -6.62 -9.13 0.54
C THR A 34 -5.84 -7.80 0.48
N ALA A 35 -5.97 -6.97 1.52
CA ALA A 35 -5.46 -5.61 1.55
C ALA A 35 -4.26 -5.43 2.48
N GLN A 36 -4.09 -6.30 3.48
CA GLN A 36 -3.11 -6.16 4.56
C GLN A 36 -1.68 -6.04 4.03
N ARG A 37 -1.28 -6.91 3.11
CA ARG A 37 0.08 -6.93 2.58
C ARG A 37 0.38 -5.70 1.69
N PRO A 38 -0.48 -5.34 0.72
CA PRO A 38 -0.34 -4.06 0.01
C PRO A 38 -0.32 -2.84 0.94
N ALA A 39 -1.18 -2.83 1.97
CA ALA A 39 -1.25 -1.74 2.94
C ALA A 39 0.05 -1.62 3.75
N PHE A 40 0.60 -2.75 4.21
CA PHE A 40 1.90 -2.77 4.86
C PHE A 40 3.00 -2.23 3.94
N GLY A 41 3.00 -2.61 2.65
CA GLY A 41 3.94 -2.06 1.67
C GLY A 41 3.85 -0.54 1.55
N VAL A 42 2.65 0.03 1.49
CA VAL A 42 2.44 1.49 1.50
C VAL A 42 2.98 2.11 2.79
N CYS A 43 2.60 1.59 3.96
CA CYS A 43 3.05 2.09 5.24
C CYS A 43 4.59 2.05 5.35
N TYR A 44 5.19 0.93 4.96
CA TYR A 44 6.61 0.69 5.07
C TYR A 44 7.44 1.61 4.17
N HIS A 45 7.02 1.80 2.92
CA HIS A 45 7.74 2.65 1.97
C HIS A 45 7.59 4.15 2.21
N LEU A 46 6.59 4.56 3.00
CA LEU A 46 6.39 5.94 3.42
C LEU A 46 7.12 6.25 4.73
N THR A 47 7.00 5.37 5.71
CA THR A 47 7.62 5.55 7.04
C THR A 47 9.11 5.24 7.04
N GLU A 48 9.57 4.39 6.12
CA GLU A 48 10.94 3.88 6.02
C GLU A 48 11.44 3.20 7.32
N ASN A 49 10.52 2.85 8.22
CA ASN A 49 10.78 2.21 9.50
C ASN A 49 9.72 1.11 9.74
N ARG A 50 10.15 -0.10 10.12
CA ARG A 50 9.24 -1.26 10.27
C ARG A 50 8.28 -1.09 11.45
N ALA A 51 8.72 -0.55 12.58
CA ALA A 51 7.87 -0.35 13.74
C ALA A 51 6.78 0.69 13.42
N ASP A 52 7.18 1.82 12.85
CA ASP A 52 6.24 2.87 12.39
C ASP A 52 5.25 2.32 11.34
N ALA A 53 5.69 1.44 10.46
CA ALA A 53 4.85 0.80 9.47
C ALA A 53 3.81 -0.15 10.08
N LEU A 54 4.19 -0.90 11.12
CA LEU A 54 3.28 -1.79 11.85
C LEU A 54 2.24 -0.98 12.63
N ASP A 55 2.67 0.10 13.29
CA ASP A 55 1.77 1.03 13.99
C ASP A 55 0.76 1.65 13.00
N ALA A 56 1.26 2.15 11.87
CA ALA A 56 0.41 2.69 10.81
C ALA A 56 -0.56 1.63 10.24
N LEU A 57 -0.11 0.38 10.08
CA LEU A 57 -0.96 -0.72 9.60
C LEU A 57 -2.09 -1.05 10.59
N GLN A 58 -1.80 -1.01 11.90
CA GLN A 58 -2.80 -1.21 12.94
C GLN A 58 -3.84 -0.09 12.93
N ASP A 59 -3.39 1.18 12.86
CA ASP A 59 -4.26 2.34 12.71
C ASP A 59 -5.13 2.22 11.44
N THR A 60 -4.55 1.70 10.36
CA THR A 60 -5.26 1.43 9.10
C THR A 60 -6.37 0.41 9.27
N GLN A 61 -6.09 -0.72 9.92
CA GLN A 61 -7.08 -1.76 10.15
C GLN A 61 -8.25 -1.24 10.99
N LEU A 62 -7.94 -0.49 12.05
CA LEU A 62 -8.94 0.11 12.93
C LEU A 62 -9.79 1.17 12.20
N ALA A 63 -9.15 2.02 11.41
CA ALA A 63 -9.84 3.02 10.60
C ALA A 63 -10.69 2.38 9.49
N ALA A 64 -10.22 1.29 8.88
CA ALA A 64 -10.98 0.53 7.90
C ALA A 64 -12.21 -0.13 8.54
N TRP A 65 -12.07 -0.75 9.72
CA TRP A 65 -13.21 -1.32 10.45
C TRP A 65 -14.26 -0.26 10.78
N LYS A 66 -13.84 0.87 11.37
CA LYS A 66 -14.74 1.98 11.74
C LYS A 66 -15.38 2.66 10.52
N GLY A 67 -14.63 2.79 9.43
CA GLY A 67 -15.06 3.44 8.20
C GLY A 67 -15.90 2.55 7.28
N LEU A 68 -15.95 1.24 7.53
CA LEU A 68 -16.57 0.26 6.64
C LEU A 68 -18.06 0.55 6.37
N ALA A 69 -18.77 1.08 7.36
CA ALA A 69 -20.17 1.48 7.22
C ALA A 69 -20.37 2.58 6.16
N ALA A 70 -19.39 3.46 5.99
CA ALA A 70 -19.41 4.57 5.03
C ALA A 70 -18.73 4.23 3.70
N PHE A 71 -18.14 3.04 3.56
CA PHE A 71 -17.60 2.60 2.28
C PHE A 71 -18.75 2.48 1.26
N GLU A 72 -18.55 2.89 0.01
CA GLU A 72 -19.64 2.90 -0.98
C GLU A 72 -19.46 1.83 -2.06
N GLY A 73 -18.38 1.04 -2.02
CA GLY A 73 -18.09 0.04 -3.07
C GLY A 73 -17.76 0.64 -4.44
N LYS A 74 -17.52 1.96 -4.53
CA LYS A 74 -17.15 2.65 -5.78
C LYS A 74 -15.75 2.28 -6.30
N ALA A 75 -14.94 1.67 -5.46
CA ALA A 75 -13.63 1.12 -5.77
C ALA A 75 -13.47 -0.20 -5.00
N PRO A 76 -12.59 -1.11 -5.42
CA PRO A 76 -12.32 -2.33 -4.67
C PRO A 76 -11.93 -2.02 -3.22
N PHE A 77 -12.34 -2.87 -2.27
CA PHE A 77 -12.05 -2.68 -0.84
C PHE A 77 -10.56 -2.44 -0.59
N ARG A 78 -9.69 -3.22 -1.25
CA ARG A 78 -8.23 -3.04 -1.18
C ARG A 78 -7.78 -1.61 -1.52
N ALA A 79 -8.34 -1.00 -2.55
CA ALA A 79 -7.94 0.33 -3.01
C ALA A 79 -8.35 1.41 -2.00
N TRP A 80 -9.53 1.24 -1.42
CA TRP A 80 -9.98 2.10 -0.32
C TRP A 80 -9.07 1.98 0.91
N VAL A 81 -8.69 0.77 1.31
CA VAL A 81 -7.75 0.53 2.42
C VAL A 81 -6.38 1.17 2.17
N LEU A 82 -5.85 1.12 0.95
CA LEU A 82 -4.54 1.73 0.65
C LEU A 82 -4.54 3.25 0.80
N ALA A 83 -5.66 3.92 0.52
CA ALA A 83 -5.80 5.34 0.79
C ALA A 83 -5.79 5.65 2.31
N ILE A 84 -6.43 4.79 3.11
CA ILE A 84 -6.38 4.87 4.58
C ILE A 84 -4.94 4.63 5.06
N ALA A 85 -4.26 3.62 4.53
CA ALA A 85 -2.88 3.25 4.88
C ALA A 85 -1.90 4.40 4.68
N ARG A 86 -2.01 5.07 3.53
CA ARG A 86 -1.24 6.28 3.24
C ARG A 86 -1.45 7.36 4.30
N ASN A 87 -2.70 7.65 4.64
CA ASN A 87 -3.01 8.69 5.62
C ASN A 87 -2.50 8.34 7.03
N ALA A 88 -2.63 7.07 7.44
CA ALA A 88 -2.09 6.57 8.70
C ALA A 88 -0.56 6.71 8.74
N ALA A 89 0.14 6.31 7.67
CA ALA A 89 1.60 6.46 7.57
C ALA A 89 2.03 7.93 7.67
N LEU A 90 1.35 8.84 6.97
CA LEU A 90 1.63 10.29 7.05
C LEU A 90 1.35 10.85 8.45
N ALA A 91 0.37 10.31 9.18
CA ALA A 91 0.10 10.70 10.56
C ALA A 91 1.23 10.28 11.51
N VAL A 92 1.78 9.06 11.34
CA VAL A 92 2.95 8.57 12.08
C VAL A 92 4.17 9.45 11.80
N ILE A 93 4.48 9.73 10.53
CA ILE A 93 5.59 10.60 10.13
C ILE A 93 5.47 11.99 10.76
N ARG A 94 4.25 12.56 10.77
CA ARG A 94 4.00 13.88 11.37
C ARG A 94 4.19 13.87 12.89
N ARG A 95 3.80 12.79 13.57
CA ARG A 95 4.01 12.63 15.01
C ARG A 95 5.49 12.52 15.38
N ARG A 96 6.29 11.87 14.53
CA ARG A 96 7.75 11.74 14.71
C ARG A 96 8.50 13.06 14.56
N SER A 97 7.95 14.06 13.86
CA SER A 97 8.64 15.33 13.59
C SER A 97 7.93 16.54 14.23
N PRO A 98 8.07 16.80 15.55
CA PRO A 98 7.43 17.95 16.19
C PRO A 98 8.08 19.31 15.86
N ALA A 99 9.29 19.36 15.31
CA ALA A 99 9.97 20.58 14.90
C ALA A 99 10.99 20.27 13.80
N GLY A 100 11.10 21.13 12.79
CA GLY A 100 11.92 20.92 11.60
C GLY A 100 13.32 20.36 11.90
N GLY A 101 13.58 19.18 11.36
CA GLY A 101 14.88 18.53 11.42
C GLY A 101 15.04 17.70 10.15
N ILE A 102 15.98 18.13 9.32
CA ILE A 102 16.37 17.44 8.10
C ILE A 102 17.26 16.25 8.50
N PHE A 103 17.11 15.16 7.76
CA PHE A 103 18.03 14.02 7.59
C PHE A 103 18.02 12.85 8.60
N ASP A 104 17.99 11.68 7.97
CA ASP A 104 18.90 10.56 8.15
C ASP A 104 18.91 9.89 9.52
N GLU A 105 18.07 8.86 9.63
CA GLU A 105 18.47 7.69 10.39
C GLU A 105 17.93 6.45 9.64
N MET A 106 18.72 5.96 8.68
CA MET A 106 18.61 4.57 8.25
C MET A 106 18.96 3.67 9.45
N THR A 107 17.97 3.35 10.28
CA THR A 107 18.10 2.25 11.24
C THR A 107 17.96 0.94 10.47
N GLU A 108 19.11 0.32 10.17
CA GLU A 108 19.20 -1.09 9.82
C GLU A 108 18.81 -1.99 11.01
N ASP A 109 18.25 -3.14 10.64
CA ASP A 109 18.01 -4.36 11.42
C ASP A 109 17.23 -4.27 12.74
N SER A 110 15.92 -4.52 12.60
CA SER A 110 15.21 -5.36 13.55
C SER A 110 14.73 -6.60 12.83
N VAL A 111 15.48 -7.70 12.99
CA VAL A 111 15.06 -9.05 12.61
C VAL A 111 13.90 -9.44 13.53
N VAL A 112 12.69 -9.09 13.10
CA VAL A 112 11.43 -9.58 13.64
C VAL A 112 10.73 -10.25 12.48
N THR A 113 10.50 -11.56 12.64
CA THR A 113 9.90 -12.52 11.70
C THR A 113 8.93 -11.84 10.73
N ASP A 114 9.13 -12.04 9.43
CA ASP A 114 8.22 -11.54 8.40
C ASP A 114 6.82 -12.14 8.63
N PRO A 115 5.75 -11.32 8.82
CA PRO A 115 4.38 -11.84 8.85
C PRO A 115 3.95 -12.44 7.51
N PHE A 116 4.73 -12.24 6.45
CA PHE A 116 4.48 -12.74 5.11
C PHE A 116 5.68 -13.61 4.70
N GLU A 117 5.62 -14.91 5.00
CA GLU A 117 6.62 -15.90 4.55
C GLU A 117 6.60 -16.02 3.02
N ASP A 118 7.34 -15.14 2.35
CA ASP A 118 7.78 -15.32 0.96
C ASP A 118 9.31 -15.55 0.94
N THR A 119 9.83 -16.09 -0.16
CA THR A 119 11.27 -16.34 -0.33
C THR A 119 12.07 -15.04 -0.13
N VAL A 120 12.91 -15.03 0.91
CA VAL A 120 13.69 -13.86 1.37
C VAL A 120 14.47 -13.16 0.24
N ALA A 121 14.90 -13.92 -0.78
CA ALA A 121 15.67 -13.39 -1.91
C ALA A 121 14.85 -12.46 -2.83
N GLU A 122 13.67 -12.87 -3.27
CA GLU A 122 12.85 -12.09 -4.22
C GLU A 122 12.33 -10.78 -3.60
N LEU A 123 12.02 -10.82 -2.30
CA LEU A 123 11.63 -9.63 -1.55
C LEU A 123 12.78 -8.64 -1.34
N THR A 124 14.01 -9.13 -1.23
CA THR A 124 15.20 -8.30 -1.04
C THR A 124 15.52 -7.51 -2.31
N ASP A 125 15.46 -8.16 -3.48
CA ASP A 125 15.73 -7.50 -4.76
C ASP A 125 14.66 -6.47 -5.13
N LEU A 126 13.38 -6.81 -4.93
CA LEU A 126 12.29 -5.87 -5.13
C LEU A 126 12.41 -4.66 -4.19
N ARG A 127 12.72 -4.90 -2.90
CA ARG A 127 12.91 -3.83 -1.93
C ARG A 127 14.08 -2.92 -2.33
N ARG A 128 15.21 -3.49 -2.73
CA ARG A 128 16.38 -2.74 -3.22
C ARG A 128 15.98 -1.88 -4.41
N ALA A 129 15.36 -2.47 -5.43
CA ALA A 129 14.92 -1.75 -6.63
C ALA A 129 13.94 -0.62 -6.28
N MET A 130 12.98 -0.87 -5.38
CA MET A 130 12.01 0.15 -4.91
C MET A 130 12.68 1.29 -4.15
N SER A 131 13.73 1.03 -3.37
CA SER A 131 14.47 2.06 -2.63
C SER A 131 15.18 3.07 -3.55
N THR A 132 15.53 2.66 -4.78
CA THR A 132 16.16 3.54 -5.77
C THR A 132 15.18 4.55 -6.41
N LEU A 133 13.88 4.36 -6.23
CA LEU A 133 12.85 5.27 -6.75
C LEU A 133 12.72 6.50 -5.87
N PRO A 134 12.55 7.72 -6.43
CA PRO A 134 12.19 8.87 -5.62
C PRO A 134 10.86 8.61 -4.89
N GLY A 135 10.74 9.08 -3.65
CA GLY A 135 9.59 8.77 -2.76
C GLY A 135 8.22 8.95 -3.43
N SER A 136 8.00 10.06 -4.14
CA SER A 136 6.73 10.34 -4.83
C SER A 136 6.42 9.36 -5.98
N HIS A 137 7.45 8.85 -6.66
CA HIS A 137 7.28 7.85 -7.72
C HIS A 137 6.92 6.48 -7.13
N ARG A 138 7.61 6.11 -6.05
CA ARG A 138 7.37 4.88 -5.29
C ARG A 138 5.96 4.84 -4.70
N GLU A 139 5.55 5.92 -4.05
CA GLU A 139 4.21 6.11 -3.48
C GLU A 139 3.12 6.00 -4.56
N ALA A 140 3.26 6.74 -5.67
CA ALA A 140 2.29 6.68 -6.77
C ALA A 140 2.20 5.28 -7.39
N LEU A 141 3.34 4.58 -7.52
CA LEU A 141 3.37 3.22 -8.05
C LEU A 141 2.65 2.22 -7.13
N LEU A 142 2.89 2.28 -5.82
CA LEU A 142 2.29 1.37 -4.85
C LEU A 142 0.76 1.52 -4.80
N LEU A 143 0.27 2.76 -4.75
CA LEU A 143 -1.17 3.03 -4.76
C LEU A 143 -1.83 2.54 -6.05
N TRP A 144 -1.22 2.81 -7.21
CA TRP A 144 -1.75 2.35 -8.49
C TRP A 144 -1.71 0.83 -8.64
N ALA A 145 -0.59 0.18 -8.30
CA ALA A 145 -0.45 -1.27 -8.36
C ALA A 145 -1.43 -1.98 -7.41
N GLY A 146 -1.75 -1.33 -6.30
CA GLY A 146 -2.76 -1.79 -5.35
C GLY A 146 -4.22 -1.58 -5.79
N GLY A 147 -4.45 -1.01 -6.98
CA GLY A 147 -5.76 -0.97 -7.63
C GLY A 147 -6.43 0.41 -7.66
N LEU A 148 -5.78 1.49 -7.22
CA LEU A 148 -6.30 2.84 -7.42
C LEU A 148 -6.19 3.24 -8.90
N THR A 149 -7.18 3.97 -9.40
CA THR A 149 -7.07 4.60 -10.72
C THR A 149 -6.07 5.76 -10.69
N TYR A 150 -5.59 6.21 -11.86
CA TYR A 150 -4.69 7.36 -11.94
C TYR A 150 -5.30 8.61 -11.29
N GLU A 151 -6.61 8.82 -11.45
CA GLU A 151 -7.37 9.93 -10.86
C GLU A 151 -7.44 9.82 -9.34
N GLN A 152 -7.65 8.61 -8.80
CA GLN A 152 -7.67 8.38 -7.36
C GLN A 152 -6.29 8.57 -6.74
N VAL A 153 -5.22 8.11 -7.41
CA VAL A 153 -3.84 8.36 -6.97
C VAL A 153 -3.54 9.87 -6.99
N ALA A 154 -3.94 10.58 -8.05
CA ALA A 154 -3.78 12.03 -8.16
C ALA A 154 -4.49 12.78 -7.03
N ALA A 155 -5.73 12.42 -6.74
CA ALA A 155 -6.50 13.00 -5.64
C ALA A 155 -5.90 12.67 -4.26
N SER A 156 -5.41 11.44 -4.08
CA SER A 156 -4.79 10.98 -2.83
C SER A 156 -3.48 11.72 -2.53
N ILE A 157 -2.62 11.87 -3.54
CA ILE A 157 -1.31 12.53 -3.38
C ILE A 157 -1.42 14.06 -3.45
N GLY A 158 -2.44 14.60 -4.12
CA GLY A 158 -2.63 16.04 -4.29
C GLY A 158 -1.84 16.65 -5.46
N VAL A 159 -1.67 15.91 -6.55
CA VAL A 159 -0.93 16.35 -7.75
C VAL A 159 -1.75 16.16 -9.03
N PRO A 160 -1.45 16.88 -10.13
CA PRO A 160 -2.18 16.71 -11.39
C PRO A 160 -2.10 15.29 -11.95
N LEU A 161 -3.17 14.85 -12.65
CA LEU A 161 -3.26 13.52 -13.27
C LEU A 161 -2.08 13.19 -14.18
N ASN A 162 -1.62 14.15 -14.98
CA ASN A 162 -0.48 13.97 -15.88
C ASN A 162 0.82 13.74 -15.13
N THR A 163 0.99 14.36 -13.96
CA THR A 163 2.16 14.15 -13.08
C THR A 163 2.20 12.71 -12.59
N VAL A 164 1.06 12.18 -12.11
CA VAL A 164 0.95 10.79 -11.66
C VAL A 164 1.26 9.80 -12.79
N LYS A 165 0.73 10.02 -13.98
CA LYS A 165 1.01 9.17 -15.16
C LYS A 165 2.51 9.13 -15.47
N VAL A 166 3.17 10.27 -15.43
CA VAL A 166 4.63 10.37 -15.64
C VAL A 166 5.38 9.65 -14.52
N TRP A 167 4.99 9.83 -13.26
CA TRP A 167 5.64 9.19 -12.13
C TRP A 167 5.56 7.67 -12.19
N ILE A 168 4.36 7.12 -12.40
CA ILE A 168 4.15 5.67 -12.51
C ILE A 168 4.91 5.11 -13.71
N HIS A 169 4.88 5.79 -14.86
CA HIS A 169 5.62 5.35 -16.04
C HIS A 169 7.12 5.28 -15.77
N ARG A 170 7.70 6.33 -15.18
CA ARG A 170 9.13 6.38 -14.83
C ARG A 170 9.51 5.33 -13.79
N ALA A 171 8.66 5.14 -12.77
CA ALA A 171 8.86 4.12 -11.74
C ALA A 171 8.92 2.71 -12.36
N ARG A 172 7.93 2.36 -13.18
CA ARG A 172 7.88 1.06 -13.87
C ARG A 172 9.09 0.83 -14.77
N LYS A 173 9.46 1.84 -15.56
CA LYS A 173 10.63 1.74 -16.45
C LYS A 173 11.92 1.52 -15.66
N LYS A 174 12.11 2.23 -14.54
CA LYS A 174 13.29 2.07 -13.69
C LYS A 174 13.33 0.67 -13.06
N LEU A 175 12.22 0.20 -12.47
CA LEU A 175 12.16 -1.15 -11.92
C LEU A 175 12.42 -2.24 -12.96
N GLN A 176 11.91 -2.07 -14.19
CA GLN A 176 12.20 -3.00 -15.28
C GLN A 176 13.69 -3.06 -15.60
N THR A 177 14.41 -1.94 -15.58
CA THR A 177 15.86 -1.92 -15.79
C THR A 177 16.60 -2.59 -14.63
N GLU A 178 16.29 -2.22 -13.39
CA GLU A 178 16.96 -2.75 -12.19
C GLU A 178 16.73 -4.26 -12.00
N LEU A 179 15.54 -4.76 -12.34
CA LEU A 179 15.20 -6.19 -12.21
C LEU A 179 15.60 -7.01 -13.46
N ALA A 180 15.88 -6.37 -14.60
CA ALA A 180 16.38 -7.04 -15.80
C ALA A 180 17.92 -7.18 -15.83
N GLU A 181 18.63 -6.50 -14.93
CA GLU A 181 20.06 -6.70 -14.68
C GLU A 181 20.25 -7.52 -13.38
N PRO A 182 19.98 -8.83 -13.37
CA PRO A 182 20.25 -9.66 -12.20
C PRO A 182 21.76 -9.81 -12.03
N GLY A 183 22.36 -8.94 -11.22
CA GLY A 183 23.72 -9.12 -10.71
C GLY A 183 24.63 -7.92 -10.87
N LEU A 184 24.60 -7.03 -9.88
CA LEU A 184 25.76 -6.28 -9.39
C LEU A 184 25.44 -5.79 -7.96
N ALA A 185 25.65 -6.69 -6.98
CA ALA A 185 26.01 -6.45 -5.57
C ALA A 185 25.49 -7.59 -4.68
#